data_AF-A0A9D2HVA7-F1
#
_entry.id   AF-A0A9D2HVA7-F1
#
_cell.length_a   1.000
_cell.length_b   1.000
_cell.length_c   1.000
_cell.angle_alpha   90.00
_cell.angle_beta   90.00
_cell.angle_gamma   90.00
#
_symmetry.space_group_name_H-M   'P 1'
#
loop_
_entity.id
_entity.type
_entity.pdbx_description
1 polymer ?
#
loop_
_entity_poly.entity_id
_entity_poly.type
_entity_poly.pdbx_seq_one_letter_code
_entity_poly.pdbx_strand_id
1 'polypeptide(L)'
;MNVLELSEQEIIRRGSLNELRAMGIDPYPAAEYVTNAFSTDIKADFRDDAEPRQVSIAGRMMSRRVMGKASFVELQDSKGRIQVYITRDDICPDENKDMYNTVFKRLLDLGDFIGVEGFVFRTQTGEISVHAKKLTVLSKSLRPLPIVKYKDGVAYDSFEDPELRYRQRYVDLIVNDGVKDTFLKRAKIISTMRAVLDEAGYTEVETPILQSIPGGASARPFITHHNSLDIDLYLRIATELYLKRLIVGGFEGVYEIGKNFRNEGMDKNHNPEFTCMELYVQYKDYNWMMGFTEKLLERICIAVNGSTETEIDGKTISFKAPYRRLPILEAIKEKTGYDLEGKTEDEIRQICKELKMEIDDTMGKGKLIDEIFGEFCEGTF
;
A
#
# COMPACT_ATOMS: atom_id res chain seq x y z
N MET A 1 -21.62 -5.71 -22.09
CA MET A 1 -21.57 -6.80 -21.08
C MET A 1 -22.74 -7.72 -21.37
N ASN A 2 -22.48 -8.99 -21.67
CA ASN A 2 -23.52 -9.96 -21.95
C ASN A 2 -24.17 -10.40 -20.62
N VAL A 3 -25.50 -10.40 -20.51
CA VAL A 3 -26.21 -10.77 -19.26
C VAL A 3 -25.88 -12.21 -18.84
N LEU A 4 -25.44 -13.04 -19.79
CA LEU A 4 -25.02 -14.42 -19.59
C LEU A 4 -23.71 -14.59 -18.79
N GLU A 5 -22.98 -13.52 -18.50
CA GLU A 5 -21.73 -13.56 -17.71
C GLU A 5 -21.90 -13.09 -16.25
N LEU A 6 -23.10 -12.62 -15.87
CA LEU A 6 -23.35 -12.10 -14.53
C LEU A 6 -23.78 -13.23 -13.57
N SER A 7 -23.28 -13.18 -12.34
CA SER A 7 -23.77 -14.05 -11.26
C SER A 7 -25.22 -13.70 -10.89
N GLU A 8 -25.94 -14.66 -10.28
CA GLU A 8 -27.30 -14.45 -9.78
C GLU A 8 -27.39 -13.25 -8.83
N GLN A 9 -26.40 -13.08 -7.95
CA GLN A 9 -26.34 -11.95 -7.03
C GLN A 9 -26.14 -10.61 -7.75
N GLU A 10 -25.35 -10.55 -8.83
CA GLU A 10 -25.20 -9.34 -9.64
C GLU A 10 -26.50 -8.98 -10.36
N ILE A 11 -27.25 -9.98 -10.84
CA ILE A 11 -28.57 -9.76 -11.46
C ILE A 11 -29.54 -9.18 -10.44
N ILE A 12 -29.64 -9.79 -9.25
CA ILE A 12 -30.51 -9.31 -8.16
C ILE A 12 -30.14 -7.88 -7.76
N ARG A 13 -28.85 -7.59 -7.53
CA ARG A 13 -28.38 -6.25 -7.12
C ARG A 13 -28.68 -5.18 -8.16
N ARG A 14 -28.65 -5.52 -9.45
CA ARG A 14 -29.05 -4.62 -10.55
C ARG A 14 -30.56 -4.42 -10.60
N GLY A 15 -31.34 -5.46 -10.31
CA GLY A 15 -32.79 -5.33 -10.06
C GLY A 15 -33.08 -4.35 -8.92
N SER A 16 -32.41 -4.52 -7.78
CA SER A 16 -32.54 -3.61 -6.62
C SER A 16 -32.16 -2.17 -6.98
N LEU A 17 -31.11 -1.95 -7.79
CA LEU A 17 -30.76 -0.62 -8.29
C LEU A 17 -31.88 0.02 -9.11
N ASN A 18 -32.53 -0.75 -9.99
CA ASN A 18 -33.64 -0.25 -10.80
C ASN A 18 -34.86 0.08 -9.93
N GLU A 19 -35.16 -0.74 -8.91
CA GLU A 19 -36.22 -0.44 -7.95
C GLU A 19 -35.92 0.83 -7.14
N LEU A 20 -34.69 1.02 -6.66
CA LEU A 20 -34.28 2.26 -5.97
C LEU A 20 -34.55 3.49 -6.85
N ARG A 21 -34.14 3.43 -8.13
CA ARG A 21 -34.37 4.53 -9.08
C ARG A 21 -35.85 4.77 -9.36
N ALA A 22 -36.66 3.72 -9.47
CA ALA A 22 -38.11 3.84 -9.61
C ALA A 22 -38.76 4.51 -8.39
N MET A 23 -38.17 4.36 -7.20
CA MET A 23 -38.57 5.05 -5.97
C MET A 23 -38.00 6.48 -5.85
N GLY A 24 -37.31 6.99 -6.87
CA GLY A 24 -36.69 8.32 -6.86
C GLY A 24 -35.39 8.41 -6.06
N ILE A 25 -34.81 7.28 -5.65
CA ILE A 25 -33.50 7.21 -4.98
C ILE A 25 -32.46 6.88 -6.05
N ASP A 26 -31.64 7.86 -6.44
CA ASP A 26 -30.56 7.63 -7.41
C ASP A 26 -29.22 7.44 -6.71
N PRO A 27 -28.63 6.22 -6.73
CA PRO A 27 -27.33 5.98 -6.11
C PRO A 27 -26.15 6.43 -6.99
N TYR A 28 -26.39 6.83 -8.26
CA TYR A 28 -25.35 7.16 -9.23
C TYR A 28 -25.79 8.21 -10.27
N PRO A 29 -25.18 9.42 -10.30
CA PRO A 29 -24.15 9.92 -9.39
C PRO A 29 -24.72 10.24 -8.00
N ALA A 30 -23.93 9.98 -6.95
CA ALA A 30 -24.33 10.33 -5.59
C ALA A 30 -24.30 11.85 -5.41
N ALA A 31 -25.30 12.40 -4.71
CA ALA A 31 -25.25 13.77 -4.21
C ALA A 31 -24.13 13.89 -3.15
N GLU A 32 -23.66 15.12 -2.91
CA GLU A 32 -22.76 15.38 -1.80
C GLU A 32 -23.42 14.98 -0.47
N TYR A 33 -22.65 14.27 0.37
CA TYR A 33 -23.08 13.89 1.72
C TYR A 33 -22.02 14.36 2.72
N VAL A 34 -22.40 15.33 3.56
CA VAL A 34 -21.49 15.95 4.53
C VAL A 34 -21.44 15.11 5.80
N THR A 35 -20.25 14.62 6.15
CA THR A 35 -19.96 13.93 7.40
C THR A 35 -19.31 14.88 8.41
N ASN A 36 -19.44 14.59 9.71
CA ASN A 36 -18.84 15.38 10.78
C ASN A 36 -18.07 14.55 11.82
N ALA A 37 -18.01 13.23 11.64
CA ALA A 37 -17.38 12.31 12.57
C ALA A 37 -16.91 11.04 11.86
N PHE A 38 -15.90 10.39 12.44
CA PHE A 38 -15.41 9.07 12.04
C PHE A 38 -15.59 8.05 13.17
N SER A 39 -15.62 6.78 12.82
CA SER A 39 -15.86 5.65 13.72
C SER A 39 -14.90 5.63 14.92
N THR A 40 -13.62 5.93 14.69
CA THR A 40 -12.60 5.94 15.73
C THR A 40 -12.78 7.11 16.68
N ASP A 41 -13.09 8.28 16.15
CA ASP A 41 -13.24 9.53 16.91
C ASP A 41 -14.50 9.44 17.79
N ILE A 42 -15.59 8.87 17.25
CA ILE A 42 -16.83 8.57 18.00
C ILE A 42 -16.53 7.67 19.20
N LYS A 43 -15.75 6.61 19.01
CA LYS A 43 -15.42 5.66 20.09
C LYS A 43 -14.48 6.28 21.13
N ALA A 44 -13.49 7.06 20.70
CA ALA A 44 -12.51 7.68 21.57
C ALA A 44 -13.10 8.82 22.43
N ASP A 45 -14.01 9.61 21.87
CA ASP A 45 -14.56 10.79 22.53
C ASP A 45 -15.83 10.51 23.35
N PHE A 46 -16.38 9.29 23.29
CA PHE A 46 -17.66 8.96 23.94
C PHE A 46 -17.55 9.02 25.46
N ARG A 47 -18.56 9.64 26.08
CA ARG A 47 -18.70 9.74 27.54
C ARG A 47 -20.14 9.43 27.91
N ASP A 48 -20.33 8.50 28.86
CA ASP A 48 -21.65 8.04 29.29
C ASP A 48 -22.47 9.11 30.04
N ASP A 49 -21.79 10.09 30.64
CA ASP A 49 -22.36 11.18 31.44
C ASP A 49 -22.59 12.48 30.65
N ALA A 50 -22.28 12.49 29.36
CA ALA A 50 -22.45 13.65 28.48
C ALA A 50 -23.74 13.59 27.67
N GLU A 51 -24.20 14.75 27.20
CA GLU A 51 -25.29 14.84 26.24
C GLU A 51 -24.99 14.03 24.96
N PRO A 52 -25.97 13.32 24.37
CA PRO A 52 -25.74 12.51 23.17
C PRO A 52 -25.19 13.35 22.00
N ARG A 53 -23.93 13.10 21.64
CA ARG A 53 -23.26 13.74 20.50
C ARG A 53 -24.00 13.43 19.20
N GLN A 54 -24.46 14.46 18.50
CA GLN A 54 -25.04 14.32 17.17
C GLN A 54 -23.95 14.10 16.13
N VAL A 55 -24.16 13.13 15.24
CA VAL A 55 -23.19 12.75 14.22
C VAL A 55 -23.86 12.51 12.87
N SER A 56 -23.14 12.88 11.81
CA SER A 56 -23.37 12.48 10.43
C SER A 56 -22.17 11.65 9.99
N ILE A 57 -22.39 10.37 9.73
CA ILE A 57 -21.36 9.41 9.30
C ILE A 57 -21.75 8.80 7.97
N ALA A 58 -20.75 8.32 7.23
CA ALA A 58 -20.95 7.59 5.99
C ALA A 58 -19.94 6.46 5.89
N GLY A 59 -20.34 5.37 5.25
CA GLY A 59 -19.45 4.24 5.06
C GLY A 59 -20.10 3.08 4.34
N ARG A 60 -19.33 2.00 4.24
CA ARG A 60 -19.71 0.75 3.60
C ARG A 60 -20.40 -0.15 4.62
N MET A 61 -21.55 -0.72 4.26
CA MET A 61 -22.25 -1.70 5.08
C MET A 61 -21.49 -3.04 5.09
N MET A 62 -20.90 -3.41 6.22
CA MET A 62 -20.11 -4.64 6.37
C MET A 62 -20.91 -5.81 6.93
N SER A 63 -21.89 -5.52 7.77
CA SER A 63 -22.80 -6.53 8.31
C SER A 63 -24.21 -5.97 8.47
N ARG A 64 -25.22 -6.84 8.54
CA ARG A 64 -26.61 -6.46 8.78
C ARG A 64 -27.33 -7.55 9.57
N ARG A 65 -27.92 -7.19 10.71
CA ARG A 65 -28.77 -8.05 11.54
C ARG A 65 -30.15 -7.42 11.66
N VAL A 66 -31.17 -8.06 11.08
CA VAL A 66 -32.55 -7.58 11.12
C VAL A 66 -33.33 -8.25 12.24
N MET A 67 -33.99 -7.45 13.08
CA MET A 67 -34.74 -7.86 14.27
C MET A 67 -36.16 -7.27 14.22
N GLY A 68 -36.94 -7.68 13.21
CA GLY A 68 -38.28 -7.14 12.98
C GLY A 68 -38.24 -5.66 12.55
N LYS A 69 -38.63 -4.76 13.46
CA LYS A 69 -38.68 -3.30 13.25
C LYS A 69 -37.39 -2.56 13.62
N ALA A 70 -36.41 -3.27 14.19
CA ALA A 70 -35.09 -2.74 14.48
C ALA A 70 -34.02 -3.56 13.77
N SER A 71 -32.87 -2.97 13.50
CA SER A 71 -31.72 -3.61 12.88
C SER A 71 -30.41 -3.03 13.40
N PHE A 72 -29.37 -3.86 13.39
CA PHE A 72 -27.99 -3.43 13.62
C PHE A 72 -27.18 -3.60 12.33
N VAL A 73 -26.32 -2.65 12.04
CA VAL A 73 -25.40 -2.65 10.90
C VAL A 73 -24.02 -2.26 11.38
N GLU A 74 -22.98 -2.92 10.86
CA GLU A 74 -21.62 -2.42 10.99
C GLU A 74 -21.28 -1.56 9.77
N LEU A 75 -20.91 -0.31 10.01
CA LEU A 75 -20.52 0.65 8.98
C LEU A 75 -19.01 0.85 9.02
N GLN A 76 -18.34 0.61 7.90
CA GLN A 76 -16.90 0.84 7.73
C GLN A 76 -16.65 2.16 7.00
N ASP A 77 -15.97 3.08 7.66
CA ASP A 77 -15.50 4.34 7.05
C ASP A 77 -14.00 4.28 6.74
N SER A 78 -13.36 5.44 6.52
CA SER A 78 -11.93 5.50 6.22
C SER A 78 -11.02 5.22 7.42
N LYS A 79 -11.50 5.25 8.66
CA LYS A 79 -10.69 5.06 9.87
C LYS A 79 -10.98 3.75 10.57
N GLY A 80 -12.18 3.20 10.46
CA GLY A 80 -12.52 1.93 11.11
C GLY A 80 -13.97 1.54 10.93
N ARG A 81 -14.52 0.87 11.95
CA ARG A 81 -15.90 0.36 11.94
C ARG A 81 -16.68 0.87 13.14
N ILE A 82 -17.97 1.16 12.94
CA ILE A 82 -18.91 1.57 13.99
C ILE A 82 -20.24 0.84 13.83
N GLN A 83 -20.85 0.43 14.95
CA GLN A 83 -22.18 -0.12 14.94
C GLN A 83 -23.23 0.99 14.79
N VAL A 84 -24.22 0.75 13.94
CA VAL A 84 -25.37 1.62 13.73
C VAL A 84 -26.64 0.86 14.11
N TYR A 85 -27.43 1.44 14.99
CA TYR A 85 -28.76 0.97 15.35
C TYR A 85 -29.80 1.73 14.54
N ILE A 86 -30.62 0.99 13.79
CA ILE A 86 -31.63 1.54 12.89
C ILE A 86 -32.99 0.99 13.30
N THR A 87 -33.94 1.86 13.61
CA THR A 87 -35.35 1.45 13.80
C THR A 87 -36.21 2.03 12.70
N ARG A 88 -37.23 1.26 12.30
CA ARG A 88 -38.23 1.69 11.32
C ARG A 88 -38.87 3.01 11.70
N ASP A 89 -39.27 3.14 12.96
CA ASP A 89 -40.08 4.27 13.39
C ASP A 89 -39.22 5.55 13.55
N ASP A 90 -37.91 5.41 13.81
CA ASP A 90 -37.00 6.55 13.86
C ASP A 90 -36.61 7.09 12.48
N ILE A 91 -36.30 6.22 11.51
CA ILE A 91 -35.92 6.66 10.15
C ILE A 91 -37.12 6.87 9.23
N CYS A 92 -38.32 6.53 9.68
CA CYS A 92 -39.59 6.77 9.01
C CYS A 92 -40.59 7.33 10.02
N PRO A 93 -40.50 8.63 10.38
CA PRO A 93 -41.41 9.23 11.36
C PRO A 93 -42.86 9.27 10.85
N ASP A 94 -43.05 9.43 9.54
CA ASP A 94 -44.35 9.52 8.89
C ASP A 94 -44.99 8.13 8.65
N GLU A 95 -46.22 8.08 8.13
CA GLU A 95 -46.91 6.82 7.85
C GLU A 95 -46.16 5.92 6.84
N ASN A 96 -45.45 6.52 5.89
CA ASN A 96 -44.66 5.79 4.90
C ASN A 96 -43.45 5.12 5.57
N LYS A 97 -43.40 3.78 5.54
CA LYS A 97 -42.31 2.96 6.13
C LYS A 97 -41.37 2.34 5.09
N ASP A 98 -41.42 2.80 3.83
CA ASP A 98 -40.68 2.19 2.71
C ASP A 98 -39.17 2.31 2.84
N MET A 99 -38.66 3.41 3.41
CA MET A 99 -37.22 3.58 3.62
C MET A 99 -36.63 2.46 4.48
N TYR A 100 -37.38 1.96 5.46
CA TYR A 100 -36.93 0.82 6.25
C TYR A 100 -37.34 -0.54 5.63
N ASN A 101 -38.62 -0.71 5.31
CA ASN A 101 -39.17 -2.01 4.93
C ASN A 101 -38.73 -2.45 3.52
N THR A 102 -38.63 -1.50 2.60
CA THR A 102 -38.31 -1.75 1.19
C THR A 102 -36.84 -1.43 0.95
N VAL A 103 -36.43 -0.18 1.14
CA VAL A 103 -35.06 0.27 0.82
C VAL A 103 -34.04 -0.46 1.71
N PHE A 104 -34.07 -0.26 3.02
CA PHE A 104 -33.05 -0.81 3.92
C PHE A 104 -33.07 -2.34 4.03
N LYS A 105 -34.26 -2.96 4.18
CA LYS A 105 -34.37 -4.41 4.39
C LYS A 105 -34.24 -5.25 3.12
N ARG A 106 -34.71 -4.75 1.97
CA ARG A 106 -34.83 -5.55 0.73
C ARG A 106 -33.86 -5.08 -0.37
N LEU A 107 -33.70 -3.77 -0.56
CA LEU A 107 -32.93 -3.23 -1.68
C LEU A 107 -31.46 -2.97 -1.36
N LEU A 108 -31.12 -2.73 -0.09
CA LEU A 108 -29.74 -2.61 0.35
C LEU A 108 -29.11 -3.97 0.68
N ASP A 109 -27.82 -4.09 0.38
CA ASP A 109 -27.01 -5.27 0.56
C ASP A 109 -25.68 -4.93 1.25
N LEU A 110 -24.98 -5.97 1.71
CA LEU A 110 -23.59 -5.82 2.16
C LEU A 110 -22.73 -5.27 1.01
N GLY A 111 -21.87 -4.32 1.36
CA GLY A 111 -21.02 -3.57 0.45
C GLY A 111 -21.62 -2.28 -0.08
N ASP A 112 -22.92 -2.03 0.09
CA ASP A 112 -23.52 -0.74 -0.24
C ASP A 112 -22.99 0.37 0.66
N PHE A 113 -22.97 1.60 0.16
CA PHE A 113 -22.62 2.77 0.95
C PHE A 113 -23.89 3.50 1.41
N ILE A 114 -23.92 3.81 2.70
CA ILE A 114 -24.99 4.60 3.31
C ILE A 114 -24.43 5.75 4.14
N GLY A 115 -25.21 6.82 4.21
CA GLY A 115 -25.05 7.92 5.14
C GLY A 115 -26.06 7.78 6.27
N VAL A 116 -25.64 8.08 7.49
CA VAL A 116 -26.48 8.02 8.68
C VAL A 116 -26.31 9.33 9.46
N GLU A 117 -27.43 9.98 9.77
CA GLU A 117 -27.49 11.06 10.74
C GLU A 117 -28.20 10.56 11.99
N GLY A 118 -27.69 10.91 13.17
CA GLY A 118 -28.20 10.40 14.43
C GLY A 118 -27.37 10.84 15.62
N PHE A 119 -27.42 10.06 16.70
CA PHE A 119 -26.69 10.37 17.93
C PHE A 119 -25.93 9.17 18.47
N VAL A 120 -24.80 9.44 19.13
CA VAL A 120 -23.96 8.40 19.73
C VAL A 120 -24.60 7.94 21.04
N PHE A 121 -24.62 6.63 21.28
CA PHE A 121 -25.10 6.01 22.51
C PHE A 121 -24.38 4.70 22.78
N ARG A 122 -24.60 4.13 23.97
CA ARG A 122 -24.13 2.79 24.34
C ARG A 122 -25.30 1.81 24.37
N THR A 123 -25.15 0.66 23.71
CA THR A 123 -26.15 -0.41 23.78
C THR A 123 -26.13 -1.10 25.15
N GLN A 124 -27.14 -1.91 25.44
CA GLN A 124 -27.18 -2.73 26.66
C GLN A 124 -26.01 -3.74 26.77
N THR A 125 -25.42 -4.14 25.63
CA THR A 125 -24.23 -5.00 25.59
C THR A 125 -22.92 -4.24 25.81
N GLY A 126 -23.00 -2.91 26.03
CA GLY A 126 -21.86 -2.06 26.30
C GLY A 126 -21.18 -1.47 25.06
N GLU A 127 -21.69 -1.75 23.84
CA GLU A 127 -21.06 -1.30 22.60
C GLU A 127 -21.46 0.14 22.23
N ILE A 128 -20.45 0.98 21.94
CA ILE A 128 -20.66 2.35 21.47
C ILE A 128 -21.19 2.29 20.03
N SER A 129 -22.34 2.91 19.79
CA SER A 129 -23.10 2.82 18.55
C SER A 129 -23.70 4.17 18.16
N VAL A 130 -24.14 4.30 16.91
CA VAL A 130 -24.92 5.45 16.43
C VAL A 130 -26.38 5.04 16.28
N HIS A 131 -27.29 5.74 16.98
CA HIS A 131 -28.73 5.59 16.82
C HIS A 131 -29.18 6.43 15.62
N ALA A 132 -29.56 5.77 14.53
CA ALA A 132 -29.95 6.44 13.29
C ALA A 132 -31.31 7.15 13.42
N LYS A 133 -31.34 8.44 13.06
CA LYS A 133 -32.55 9.23 12.84
C LYS A 133 -32.85 9.44 11.36
N LYS A 134 -31.83 9.39 10.51
CA LYS A 134 -31.97 9.48 9.05
C LYS A 134 -30.98 8.54 8.39
N LEU A 135 -31.44 7.89 7.31
CA LEU A 135 -30.63 7.04 6.46
C LEU A 135 -30.68 7.57 5.03
N THR A 136 -29.51 7.67 4.41
CA THR A 136 -29.36 8.09 3.01
C THR A 136 -28.62 7.01 2.24
N VAL A 137 -29.16 6.55 1.11
CA VAL A 137 -28.44 5.63 0.22
C VAL A 137 -27.44 6.46 -0.59
N LEU A 138 -26.15 6.12 -0.49
CA LEU A 138 -25.09 6.86 -1.19
C LEU A 138 -24.64 6.16 -2.45
N SER A 139 -24.46 4.83 -2.41
CA SER A 139 -24.01 4.07 -3.57
C SER A 139 -24.39 2.60 -3.43
N LYS A 140 -24.81 1.99 -4.56
CA LYS A 140 -25.23 0.58 -4.61
C LYS A 140 -24.09 -0.30 -5.12
N SER A 141 -23.53 -1.17 -4.29
CA SER A 141 -22.56 -2.18 -4.75
C SER A 141 -23.27 -3.23 -5.61
N LEU A 142 -22.89 -3.28 -6.89
CA LEU A 142 -23.44 -4.24 -7.85
C LEU A 142 -22.77 -5.61 -7.79
N ARG A 143 -21.54 -5.66 -7.26
CA ARG A 143 -20.83 -6.91 -6.99
C ARG A 143 -20.86 -7.21 -5.50
N PRO A 144 -21.06 -8.49 -5.11
CA PRO A 144 -20.95 -8.88 -3.71
C PRO A 144 -19.50 -8.76 -3.23
N LEU A 145 -19.34 -8.44 -1.96
CA LEU A 145 -18.03 -8.56 -1.29
C LEU A 145 -17.78 -10.03 -0.93
N PRO A 146 -16.52 -10.49 -0.93
CA PRO A 146 -16.17 -11.71 -0.21
C PRO A 146 -16.50 -11.53 1.27
N ILE A 147 -17.25 -12.47 1.84
CA ILE A 147 -17.64 -12.42 3.24
C ILE A 147 -16.78 -13.43 3.99
N VAL A 148 -15.82 -12.95 4.76
CA VAL A 148 -15.06 -13.79 5.70
C VAL A 148 -15.99 -14.19 6.84
N LYS A 149 -16.22 -15.48 7.01
CA LYS A 149 -17.09 -16.03 8.05
C LYS A 149 -16.25 -16.57 9.18
N TYR A 150 -16.48 -16.10 10.40
CA TYR A 150 -15.83 -16.67 11.57
C TYR A 150 -16.74 -17.72 12.20
N LYS A 151 -16.23 -18.94 12.40
CA LYS A 151 -16.91 -20.00 13.14
C LYS A 151 -15.89 -20.68 14.06
N ASP A 152 -16.20 -20.77 15.35
CA ASP A 152 -15.35 -21.38 16.38
C ASP A 152 -13.92 -20.79 16.46
N GLY A 153 -13.77 -19.49 16.19
CA GLY A 153 -12.48 -18.80 16.18
C GLY A 153 -11.66 -18.97 14.88
N VAL A 154 -12.18 -19.70 13.90
CA VAL A 154 -11.54 -19.93 12.59
C VAL A 154 -12.23 -19.10 11.52
N ALA A 155 -11.44 -18.38 10.71
CA ALA A 155 -11.92 -17.67 9.53
C ALA A 155 -12.11 -18.64 8.35
N TYR A 156 -13.31 -18.64 7.77
CA TYR A 156 -13.69 -19.35 6.55
C TYR A 156 -13.95 -18.32 5.45
N ASP A 157 -13.74 -18.70 4.19
CA ASP A 157 -13.89 -17.82 3.03
C ASP A 157 -13.01 -16.54 3.13
N SER A 158 -11.86 -16.64 3.81
CA SER A 158 -10.91 -15.53 3.95
C SER A 158 -10.28 -15.19 2.60
N PHE A 159 -10.13 -13.89 2.35
CA PHE A 159 -9.54 -13.39 1.11
C PHE A 159 -8.01 -13.39 1.21
N GLU A 160 -7.44 -14.58 1.31
CA GLU A 160 -6.02 -14.79 1.63
C GLU A 160 -5.16 -15.13 0.41
N ASP A 161 -5.76 -15.63 -0.68
CA ASP A 161 -5.04 -15.99 -1.90
C ASP A 161 -4.18 -14.80 -2.41
N PRO A 162 -2.84 -14.91 -2.42
CA PRO A 162 -1.98 -13.79 -2.74
C PRO A 162 -2.24 -13.20 -4.13
N GLU A 163 -2.54 -14.04 -5.12
CA GLU A 163 -2.77 -13.58 -6.49
C GLU A 163 -4.06 -12.77 -6.60
N LEU A 164 -5.16 -13.25 -6.01
CA LEU A 164 -6.44 -12.55 -5.96
C LEU A 164 -6.33 -11.23 -5.19
N ARG A 165 -5.58 -11.20 -4.08
CA ARG A 165 -5.31 -9.98 -3.32
C ARG A 165 -4.60 -8.92 -4.14
N TYR A 166 -3.63 -9.34 -4.96
CA TYR A 166 -2.88 -8.41 -5.82
C TYR A 166 -3.71 -7.95 -7.02
N ARG A 167 -4.52 -8.83 -7.63
CA ARG A 167 -5.42 -8.49 -8.74
C ARG A 167 -6.60 -7.61 -8.31
N GLN A 168 -7.14 -7.86 -7.12
CA GLN A 168 -8.30 -7.14 -6.58
C GLN A 168 -7.90 -6.38 -5.32
N ARG A 169 -6.90 -5.50 -5.43
CA ARG A 169 -6.40 -4.70 -4.30
C ARG A 169 -7.50 -3.93 -3.55
N TYR A 170 -8.52 -3.47 -4.28
CA TYR A 170 -9.66 -2.78 -3.70
C TYR A 170 -10.48 -3.67 -2.74
N VAL A 171 -10.58 -4.98 -3.00
CA VAL A 171 -11.19 -5.94 -2.09
C VAL A 171 -10.27 -6.20 -0.90
N ASP A 172 -8.99 -6.46 -1.16
CA ASP A 172 -7.98 -6.71 -0.12
C ASP A 172 -7.93 -5.58 0.92
N LEU A 173 -7.99 -4.32 0.48
CA LEU A 173 -8.05 -3.13 1.34
C LEU A 173 -9.31 -3.04 2.21
N ILE A 174 -10.41 -3.68 1.82
CA ILE A 174 -11.67 -3.65 2.55
C ILE A 174 -11.69 -4.75 3.62
N VAL A 175 -11.27 -5.96 3.24
CA VAL A 175 -11.50 -7.18 4.03
C VAL A 175 -10.32 -7.60 4.90
N ASN A 176 -9.10 -7.20 4.55
CA ASN A 176 -7.89 -7.52 5.31
C ASN A 176 -7.38 -6.30 6.07
N ASP A 177 -7.36 -6.41 7.40
CA ASP A 177 -6.84 -5.36 8.28
C ASP A 177 -5.31 -5.18 8.08
N GLY A 178 -4.80 -3.99 8.35
CA GLY A 178 -3.36 -3.67 8.24
C GLY A 178 -2.82 -3.46 6.81
N VAL A 179 -3.53 -3.92 5.76
CA VAL A 179 -3.12 -3.69 4.36
C VAL A 179 -3.11 -2.19 4.07
N LYS A 180 -4.18 -1.48 4.45
CA LYS A 180 -4.25 -0.02 4.31
C LYS A 180 -3.11 0.69 5.06
N ASP A 181 -2.81 0.24 6.27
CA ASP A 181 -1.74 0.82 7.08
C ASP A 181 -0.38 0.66 6.42
N THR A 182 -0.14 -0.45 5.73
CA THR A 182 1.07 -0.65 4.91
C THR A 182 1.22 0.44 3.84
N PHE A 183 0.13 0.79 3.13
CA PHE A 183 0.17 1.88 2.15
C PHE A 183 0.37 3.26 2.79
N LEU A 184 -0.25 3.51 3.95
CA LEU A 184 -0.05 4.75 4.70
C LEU A 184 1.40 4.88 5.20
N LYS A 185 1.99 3.79 5.71
CA LYS A 185 3.41 3.73 6.08
C LYS A 185 4.30 3.99 4.88
N ARG A 186 4.02 3.38 3.71
CA ARG A 186 4.75 3.68 2.47
C ARG A 186 4.68 5.15 2.09
N ALA A 187 3.50 5.78 2.16
CA ALA A 187 3.35 7.21 1.91
C ALA A 187 4.19 8.04 2.90
N LYS A 188 4.19 7.65 4.17
CA LYS A 188 4.99 8.30 5.22
C LYS A 188 6.50 8.16 5.00
N ILE A 189 6.97 7.00 4.53
CA ILE A 189 8.38 6.79 4.13
C ILE A 189 8.77 7.81 3.06
N ILE A 190 8.00 7.89 1.97
CA ILE A 190 8.31 8.78 0.85
C ILE A 190 8.25 10.25 1.28
N SER A 191 7.22 10.67 2.02
CA SER A 191 7.12 12.06 2.48
C SER A 191 8.24 12.44 3.45
N THR A 192 8.68 11.51 4.30
CA THR A 192 9.79 11.75 5.24
C THR A 192 11.12 11.82 4.48
N MET A 193 11.31 10.97 3.47
CA MET A 193 12.48 11.01 2.61
C MET A 193 12.63 12.35 1.89
N ARG A 194 11.54 12.85 1.28
CA ARG A 194 11.51 14.20 0.69
C ARG A 194 11.90 15.27 1.71
N ALA A 195 11.24 15.28 2.86
CA ALA A 195 11.51 16.28 3.90
C ALA A 195 13.00 16.31 4.31
N VAL A 196 13.63 15.15 4.50
CA VAL A 196 15.07 15.08 4.86
C VAL A 196 15.96 15.62 3.74
N LEU A 197 15.63 15.35 2.48
CA LEU A 197 16.39 15.82 1.32
C LEU A 197 16.20 17.33 1.10
N ASP A 198 14.98 17.83 1.27
CA ASP A 198 14.64 19.25 1.17
C ASP A 198 15.30 20.06 2.30
N GLU A 199 15.27 19.56 3.54
CA GLU A 199 15.96 20.14 4.70
C GLU A 199 17.48 20.18 4.51
N ALA A 200 18.04 19.23 3.75
CA ALA A 200 19.45 19.21 3.38
C ALA A 200 19.80 20.16 2.21
N GLY A 201 18.79 20.83 1.63
CA GLY A 201 18.96 21.81 0.54
C GLY A 201 19.06 21.19 -0.86
N TYR A 202 18.66 19.93 -1.05
CA TYR A 202 18.71 19.27 -2.35
C TYR A 202 17.43 19.47 -3.14
N THR A 203 17.56 19.61 -4.45
CA THR A 203 16.43 19.93 -5.33
C THR A 203 15.77 18.65 -5.84
N GLU A 204 14.47 18.46 -5.60
CA GLU A 204 13.68 17.43 -6.27
C GLU A 204 13.54 17.79 -7.76
N VAL A 205 13.84 16.85 -8.65
CA VAL A 205 13.76 17.01 -10.10
C VAL A 205 13.03 15.85 -10.75
N GLU A 206 12.55 16.05 -11.97
CA GLU A 206 11.99 15.00 -12.81
C GLU A 206 12.83 14.88 -14.09
N THR A 207 13.36 13.68 -14.36
CA THR A 207 14.14 13.38 -15.57
C THR A 207 13.37 12.50 -16.55
N PRO A 208 13.76 12.44 -17.85
CA PRO A 208 13.02 11.67 -18.85
C PRO A 208 12.86 10.18 -18.52
N ILE A 209 11.62 9.70 -18.57
CA ILE A 209 11.27 8.27 -18.50
C ILE A 209 11.59 7.56 -19.81
N LEU A 210 11.30 8.20 -20.95
CA LEU A 210 11.64 7.68 -22.27
C LEU A 210 13.03 8.18 -22.66
N GLN A 211 13.94 7.25 -22.93
CA GLN A 211 15.33 7.53 -23.23
C GLN A 211 15.70 6.92 -24.58
N SER A 212 16.54 7.60 -25.36
CA SER A 212 17.06 7.08 -26.64
C SER A 212 18.09 5.97 -26.44
N ILE A 213 18.84 6.03 -25.34
CA ILE A 213 19.84 5.04 -24.95
C ILE A 213 19.59 4.73 -23.46
N PRO A 214 19.18 3.51 -23.11
CA PRO A 214 19.00 3.12 -21.71
C PRO A 214 20.38 2.98 -21.06
N GLY A 215 20.53 3.49 -19.83
CA GLY A 215 21.79 3.41 -19.09
C GLY A 215 21.63 3.78 -17.63
N GLY A 216 22.75 3.77 -16.89
CA GLY A 216 22.77 4.03 -15.44
C GLY A 216 22.56 2.79 -14.57
N ALA A 217 22.25 1.64 -15.16
CA ALA A 217 22.21 0.35 -14.49
C ALA A 217 22.49 -0.79 -15.48
N SER A 218 22.73 -2.00 -14.98
CA SER A 218 22.80 -3.23 -15.78
C SER A 218 21.47 -3.96 -15.70
N ALA A 219 20.58 -3.72 -16.67
CA ALA A 219 19.25 -4.35 -16.72
C ALA A 219 18.73 -4.39 -18.16
N ARG A 220 17.84 -5.34 -18.48
CA ARG A 220 17.16 -5.38 -19.77
C ARG A 220 16.05 -4.31 -19.81
N PRO A 221 16.03 -3.39 -20.79
CA PRO A 221 15.01 -2.35 -20.86
C PRO A 221 13.69 -2.85 -21.49
N PHE A 222 12.61 -2.14 -21.23
CA PHE A 222 11.42 -2.19 -22.09
C PHE A 222 11.62 -1.26 -23.29
N ILE A 223 11.22 -1.72 -24.48
CA ILE A 223 11.33 -1.00 -25.74
C ILE A 223 9.93 -0.53 -26.15
N THR A 224 9.81 0.70 -26.61
CA THR A 224 8.60 1.27 -27.21
C THR A 224 8.97 2.07 -28.45
N HIS A 225 7.97 2.53 -29.20
CA HIS A 225 8.19 3.20 -30.48
C HIS A 225 7.41 4.52 -30.53
N HIS A 226 8.09 5.60 -30.93
CA HIS A 226 7.48 6.92 -31.07
C HIS A 226 7.03 7.15 -32.51
N ASN A 227 5.75 6.85 -32.80
CA ASN A 227 5.18 6.88 -34.16
C ASN A 227 5.50 8.13 -35.01
N SER A 228 5.41 9.34 -34.46
CA SER A 228 5.62 10.56 -35.25
C SER A 228 7.08 10.88 -35.56
N LEU A 229 8.01 10.33 -34.77
CA LEU A 229 9.45 10.54 -34.94
C LEU A 229 10.10 9.35 -35.64
N ASP A 230 9.37 8.24 -35.76
CA ASP A 230 9.84 6.97 -36.33
C ASP A 230 11.15 6.50 -35.70
N ILE A 231 11.20 6.54 -34.35
CA ILE A 231 12.34 6.09 -33.55
C ILE A 231 11.89 5.18 -32.41
N ASP A 232 12.76 4.25 -32.05
CA ASP A 232 12.62 3.46 -30.84
C ASP A 232 13.07 4.27 -29.61
N LEU A 233 12.36 4.07 -28.51
CA LEU A 233 12.65 4.63 -27.20
C LEU A 233 12.62 3.52 -26.16
N TYR A 234 13.30 3.75 -25.06
CA TYR A 234 13.43 2.80 -23.98
C TYR A 234 12.86 3.41 -22.70
N LEU A 235 12.08 2.63 -21.95
CA LEU A 235 11.74 3.02 -20.59
C LEU A 235 13.02 2.96 -19.74
N ARG A 236 13.27 4.01 -18.96
CA ARG A 236 14.48 4.14 -18.16
C ARG A 236 14.64 3.00 -17.17
N ILE A 237 15.86 2.49 -17.07
CA ILE A 237 16.28 1.47 -16.09
C ILE A 237 16.87 2.09 -14.82
N ALA A 238 17.27 3.38 -14.91
CA ALA A 238 17.80 4.23 -13.85
C ALA A 238 17.64 5.72 -14.22
N THR A 239 17.77 6.61 -13.24
CA THR A 239 17.75 8.07 -13.41
C THR A 239 19.16 8.70 -13.47
N GLU A 240 20.17 7.95 -13.02
CA GLU A 240 21.58 8.31 -12.88
C GLU A 240 22.12 9.28 -13.94
N LEU A 241 22.05 8.91 -15.22
CA LEU A 241 22.75 9.66 -16.27
C LEU A 241 22.19 11.07 -16.45
N TYR A 242 20.89 11.27 -16.23
CA TYR A 242 20.28 12.59 -16.32
C TYR A 242 20.54 13.42 -15.06
N LEU A 243 20.50 12.81 -13.88
CA LEU A 243 20.85 13.51 -12.64
C LEU A 243 22.31 13.99 -12.67
N LYS A 244 23.25 13.18 -13.18
CA LYS A 244 24.64 13.61 -13.37
C LYS A 244 24.78 14.78 -14.35
N ARG A 245 23.93 14.88 -15.38
CA ARG A 245 23.92 16.07 -16.27
C ARG A 245 23.51 17.34 -15.55
N LEU A 246 22.60 17.25 -14.57
CA LEU A 246 22.21 18.38 -13.74
C LEU A 246 23.34 18.82 -12.81
N ILE A 247 24.07 17.86 -12.23
CA ILE A 247 25.30 18.15 -11.48
C ILE A 247 26.31 18.90 -12.36
N VAL A 248 26.57 18.42 -13.59
CA VAL A 248 27.43 19.12 -14.56
C VAL A 248 26.89 20.52 -14.88
N GLY A 249 25.57 20.68 -14.94
CA GLY A 249 24.88 21.95 -15.15
C GLY A 249 24.95 22.94 -13.99
N GLY A 250 25.53 22.54 -12.85
CA GLY A 250 25.78 23.43 -11.71
C GLY A 250 24.83 23.26 -10.52
N PHE A 251 23.94 22.26 -10.51
CA PHE A 251 23.15 21.96 -9.32
C PHE A 251 24.04 21.37 -8.20
N GLU A 252 24.02 21.97 -7.02
CA GLU A 252 24.80 21.52 -5.86
C GLU A 252 24.39 20.11 -5.39
N GLY A 253 23.09 19.82 -5.37
CA GLY A 253 22.57 18.48 -5.16
C GLY A 253 21.15 18.33 -5.69
N VAL A 254 20.89 17.18 -6.31
CA VAL A 254 19.60 16.82 -6.91
C VAL A 254 19.18 15.44 -6.48
N TYR A 255 17.87 15.25 -6.33
CA TYR A 255 17.31 13.93 -6.12
C TYR A 255 16.05 13.72 -6.97
N GLU A 256 15.76 12.47 -7.29
CA GLU A 256 14.51 12.09 -7.93
C GLU A 256 13.94 10.85 -7.24
N ILE A 257 12.66 10.90 -6.85
CA ILE A 257 11.88 9.74 -6.40
C ILE A 257 10.94 9.35 -7.54
N GLY A 258 11.36 8.41 -8.37
CA GLY A 258 10.69 8.11 -9.63
C GLY A 258 10.55 6.62 -9.91
N LYS A 259 9.83 6.30 -10.98
CA LYS A 259 9.70 4.91 -11.47
C LYS A 259 10.89 4.53 -12.34
N ASN A 260 11.43 3.33 -12.12
CA ASN A 260 12.33 2.64 -13.03
C ASN A 260 11.63 1.38 -13.56
N PHE A 261 12.03 0.96 -14.76
CA PHE A 261 11.40 -0.15 -15.48
C PHE A 261 12.47 -1.15 -15.90
N ARG A 262 12.35 -2.40 -15.49
CA ARG A 262 13.28 -3.48 -15.85
C ARG A 262 12.51 -4.67 -16.38
N ASN A 263 12.84 -5.08 -17.59
CA ASN A 263 12.18 -6.17 -18.31
C ASN A 263 12.81 -7.51 -17.88
N GLU A 264 12.56 -7.85 -16.63
CA GLU A 264 13.12 -8.99 -15.90
C GLU A 264 11.98 -9.87 -15.36
N GLY A 265 12.35 -11.00 -14.74
CA GLY A 265 11.38 -11.86 -14.05
C GLY A 265 10.75 -11.16 -12.84
N MET A 266 9.69 -11.76 -12.32
CA MET A 266 9.01 -11.30 -11.10
C MET A 266 9.24 -12.30 -9.97
N ASP A 267 9.54 -11.78 -8.79
CA ASP A 267 9.61 -12.55 -7.55
C ASP A 267 9.17 -11.68 -6.35
N LYS A 268 9.41 -12.15 -5.13
CA LYS A 268 9.03 -11.44 -3.90
C LYS A 268 9.68 -10.05 -3.75
N ASN A 269 10.84 -9.84 -4.37
CA ASN A 269 11.66 -8.62 -4.28
C ASN A 269 11.71 -7.85 -5.60
N HIS A 270 11.29 -8.44 -6.72
CA HIS A 270 11.38 -7.86 -8.06
C HIS A 270 10.01 -7.67 -8.72
N ASN A 271 9.70 -6.42 -9.05
CA ASN A 271 8.55 -6.04 -9.87
C ASN A 271 9.03 -5.25 -11.11
N PRO A 272 8.44 -5.42 -12.31
CA PRO A 272 8.99 -4.84 -13.55
C PRO A 272 8.97 -3.32 -13.57
N GLU A 273 8.12 -2.71 -12.74
CA GLU A 273 8.18 -1.29 -12.40
C GLU A 273 8.33 -1.10 -10.89
N PHE A 274 9.27 -0.27 -10.46
CA PHE A 274 9.52 -0.01 -9.04
C PHE A 274 9.91 1.44 -8.81
N THR A 275 9.69 1.92 -7.58
CA THR A 275 10.10 3.28 -7.20
C THR A 275 11.51 3.23 -6.66
N CYS A 276 12.39 4.07 -7.19
CA CYS A 276 13.74 4.26 -6.72
C CYS A 276 13.95 5.73 -6.35
N MET A 277 14.75 5.98 -5.32
CA MET A 277 15.28 7.32 -5.03
C MET A 277 16.75 7.33 -5.40
N GLU A 278 17.14 8.26 -6.25
CA GLU A 278 18.55 8.53 -6.55
C GLU A 278 18.89 9.96 -6.11
N LEU A 279 20.07 10.11 -5.51
CA LEU A 279 20.59 11.37 -4.98
C LEU A 279 22.02 11.57 -5.49
N TYR A 280 22.30 12.76 -6.01
CA TYR A 280 23.65 13.20 -6.35
C TYR A 280 23.95 14.53 -5.67
N VAL A 281 25.14 14.64 -5.09
CA VAL A 281 25.60 15.85 -4.39
C VAL A 281 27.04 16.14 -4.78
N GLN A 282 27.33 17.38 -5.14
CA GLN A 282 28.68 17.84 -5.49
C GLN A 282 29.63 17.76 -4.30
N TYR A 283 30.90 17.46 -4.59
CA TYR A 283 32.01 17.48 -3.62
C TYR A 283 31.85 16.53 -2.43
N LYS A 284 30.99 15.51 -2.52
CA LYS A 284 30.82 14.45 -1.52
C LYS A 284 31.36 13.11 -2.04
N ASP A 285 31.91 12.32 -1.12
CA ASP A 285 32.35 10.96 -1.39
C ASP A 285 31.34 9.94 -0.86
N TYR A 286 31.65 8.65 -1.05
CA TYR A 286 30.78 7.58 -0.58
C TYR A 286 30.75 7.45 0.95
N ASN A 287 31.77 7.92 1.69
CA ASN A 287 31.76 7.93 3.16
C ASN A 287 30.73 8.93 3.70
N TRP A 288 30.63 10.11 3.06
CA TRP A 288 29.56 11.06 3.32
C TRP A 288 28.20 10.43 2.99
N MET A 289 28.08 9.75 1.84
CA MET A 289 26.83 9.10 1.42
C MET A 289 26.39 8.02 2.41
N MET A 290 27.32 7.20 2.94
CA MET A 290 27.05 6.22 4.00
C MET A 290 26.45 6.91 5.24
N GLY A 291 27.13 7.95 5.75
CA GLY A 291 26.65 8.68 6.93
C GLY A 291 25.31 9.41 6.71
N PHE A 292 25.07 9.91 5.49
CA PHE A 292 23.80 10.52 5.12
C PHE A 292 22.67 9.47 5.06
N THR A 293 22.94 8.33 4.45
CA THR A 293 21.98 7.21 4.30
C THR A 293 21.59 6.63 5.66
N GLU A 294 22.56 6.42 6.55
CA GLU A 294 22.31 5.95 7.92
C GLU A 294 21.31 6.86 8.65
N LYS A 295 21.54 8.18 8.64
CA LYS A 295 20.66 9.18 9.27
C LYS A 295 19.29 9.27 8.61
N LEU A 296 19.24 9.19 7.28
CA LEU A 296 18.00 9.19 6.51
C LEU A 296 17.12 8.00 6.91
N LEU A 297 17.68 6.79 6.95
CA LEU A 297 16.96 5.57 7.31
C LEU A 297 16.53 5.57 8.78
N GLU A 298 17.39 6.03 9.69
CA GLU A 298 17.04 6.21 11.11
C GLU A 298 15.81 7.11 11.28
N ARG A 299 15.83 8.27 10.60
CA ARG A 299 14.74 9.25 10.65
C ARG A 299 13.45 8.71 10.03
N ILE A 300 13.53 7.94 8.96
CA ILE A 300 12.38 7.26 8.37
C ILE A 300 11.80 6.24 9.36
N CYS A 301 12.63 5.42 10.00
CA CYS A 301 12.18 4.42 10.96
C CYS A 301 11.43 5.08 12.13
N ILE A 302 11.99 6.14 12.72
CA ILE A 302 11.33 6.90 13.79
C ILE A 302 10.00 7.49 13.31
N ALA A 303 9.95 8.05 12.10
CA ALA A 303 8.75 8.68 11.56
C ALA A 303 7.59 7.70 11.33
N VAL A 304 7.89 6.44 11.04
CA VAL A 304 6.93 5.41 10.63
C VAL A 304 6.55 4.50 11.80
N ASN A 305 7.52 4.17 12.65
CA ASN A 305 7.37 3.19 13.72
C ASN A 305 7.49 3.80 15.13
N GLY A 306 7.90 5.07 15.27
CA GLY A 306 8.08 5.74 16.56
C GLY A 306 9.37 5.36 17.30
N SER A 307 10.19 4.50 16.71
CA SER A 307 11.44 3.95 17.27
C SER A 307 12.51 3.85 16.18
N THR A 308 13.75 3.60 16.58
CA THR A 308 14.85 3.26 15.66
C THR A 308 14.89 1.77 15.32
N GLU A 309 13.96 0.97 15.85
CA GLU A 309 13.97 -0.49 15.74
C GLU A 309 12.64 -1.01 15.23
N THR A 310 12.66 -2.05 14.41
CA THR A 310 11.47 -2.77 13.97
C THR A 310 11.76 -4.25 13.85
N GLU A 311 10.72 -5.07 13.95
CA GLU A 311 10.82 -6.49 13.71
C GLU A 311 10.67 -6.78 12.21
N ILE A 312 11.57 -7.59 11.66
CA ILE A 312 11.52 -8.10 10.28
C ILE A 312 11.81 -9.60 10.36
N ASP A 313 10.89 -10.43 9.86
CA ASP A 313 11.00 -11.90 9.87
C ASP A 313 11.40 -12.49 11.25
N GLY A 314 10.82 -11.96 12.33
CA GLY A 314 11.09 -12.41 13.71
C GLY A 314 12.40 -11.90 14.31
N LYS A 315 13.14 -11.03 13.60
CA LYS A 315 14.40 -10.44 14.07
C LYS A 315 14.21 -8.95 14.34
N THR A 316 14.71 -8.48 15.47
CA THR A 316 14.81 -7.04 15.76
C THR A 316 15.92 -6.43 14.92
N ILE A 317 15.57 -5.54 14.01
CA ILE A 317 16.50 -4.78 13.17
C ILE A 317 16.59 -3.34 13.69
N SER A 318 17.82 -2.89 13.97
CA SER A 318 18.09 -1.53 14.40
C SER A 318 18.55 -0.66 13.23
N PHE A 319 17.84 0.44 13.01
CA PHE A 319 18.15 1.50 12.04
C PHE A 319 18.89 2.67 12.71
N LYS A 320 19.37 2.50 13.95
CA LYS A 320 20.12 3.54 14.65
C LYS A 320 21.53 3.67 14.06
N ALA A 321 21.91 4.88 13.65
CA ALA A 321 23.27 5.14 13.19
C ALA A 321 24.29 5.11 14.35
N PRO A 322 25.57 4.79 14.09
CA PRO A 322 26.16 4.38 12.81
C PRO A 322 26.06 2.87 12.56
N TYR A 323 26.06 2.46 11.29
CA TYR A 323 26.05 1.04 10.90
C TYR A 323 27.45 0.44 10.87
N ARG A 324 27.54 -0.89 10.97
CA ARG A 324 28.80 -1.63 10.72
C ARG A 324 29.18 -1.43 9.25
N ARG A 325 30.40 -0.94 9.00
CA ARG A 325 30.99 -0.85 7.66
C ARG A 325 31.99 -1.98 7.49
N LEU A 326 31.74 -2.85 6.51
CA LEU A 326 32.54 -4.04 6.28
C LEU A 326 32.96 -4.08 4.80
N PRO A 327 34.26 -4.03 4.47
CA PRO A 327 34.73 -4.23 3.11
C PRO A 327 34.34 -5.61 2.56
N ILE A 328 33.98 -5.68 1.28
CA ILE A 328 33.49 -6.91 0.65
C ILE A 328 34.50 -8.07 0.73
N LEU A 329 35.80 -7.80 0.55
CA LEU A 329 36.85 -8.82 0.63
C LEU A 329 37.03 -9.35 2.06
N GLU A 330 36.92 -8.46 3.06
CA GLU A 330 36.94 -8.85 4.47
C GLU A 330 35.71 -9.68 4.83
N ALA A 331 34.52 -9.34 4.31
CA ALA A 331 33.32 -10.13 4.50
C ALA A 331 33.49 -11.56 3.94
N ILE A 332 34.01 -11.68 2.71
CA ILE A 332 34.29 -12.99 2.09
C ILE A 332 35.30 -13.75 2.92
N LYS A 333 36.37 -13.12 3.39
CA LYS A 333 37.38 -13.73 4.24
C LYS A 333 36.80 -14.20 5.57
N GLU A 334 35.96 -13.40 6.23
CA GLU A 334 35.26 -13.74 7.48
C GLU A 334 34.36 -14.98 7.31
N LYS A 335 33.68 -15.13 6.16
CA LYS A 335 32.65 -16.16 5.94
C LYS A 335 33.17 -17.43 5.28
N THR A 336 34.13 -17.29 4.37
CA THR A 336 34.65 -18.40 3.56
C THR A 336 36.05 -18.85 4.01
N GLY A 337 36.79 -18.00 4.72
CA GLY A 337 38.21 -18.22 5.06
C GLY A 337 39.19 -17.90 3.94
N TYR A 338 38.71 -17.60 2.73
CA TYR A 338 39.55 -17.27 1.58
C TYR A 338 39.84 -15.76 1.53
N ASP A 339 41.13 -15.42 1.52
CA ASP A 339 41.59 -14.06 1.28
C ASP A 339 41.71 -13.79 -0.22
N LEU A 340 40.92 -12.86 -0.74
CA LEU A 340 40.91 -12.50 -2.16
C LEU A 340 41.78 -11.28 -2.48
N GLU A 341 42.38 -10.64 -1.48
CA GLU A 341 43.19 -9.44 -1.68
C GLU A 341 44.43 -9.76 -2.56
N GLY A 342 44.68 -8.90 -3.55
CA GLY A 342 45.81 -9.05 -4.48
C GLY A 342 45.72 -10.21 -5.47
N LYS A 343 44.73 -11.11 -5.39
CA LYS A 343 44.61 -12.27 -6.28
C LYS A 343 44.29 -11.92 -7.73
N THR A 344 44.80 -12.71 -8.66
CA THR A 344 44.46 -12.67 -10.10
C THR A 344 43.08 -13.28 -10.37
N GLU A 345 42.53 -13.07 -11.56
CA GLU A 345 41.24 -13.68 -11.94
C GLU A 345 41.30 -15.21 -11.92
N ASP A 346 42.36 -15.82 -12.45
CA ASP A 346 42.53 -17.27 -12.48
C ASP A 346 42.58 -17.88 -11.08
N GLU A 347 43.26 -17.22 -10.14
CA GLU A 347 43.29 -17.65 -8.74
C GLU A 347 41.91 -17.57 -8.09
N ILE A 348 41.12 -16.53 -8.39
CA ILE A 348 39.75 -16.40 -7.87
C ILE A 348 38.84 -17.46 -8.52
N ARG A 349 38.96 -17.74 -9.82
CA ARG A 349 38.23 -18.83 -10.48
C ARG A 349 38.54 -20.18 -9.83
N GLN A 350 39.79 -20.41 -9.44
CA GLN A 350 40.16 -21.62 -8.71
C GLN A 350 39.48 -21.70 -7.34
N ILE A 351 39.41 -20.58 -6.60
CA ILE A 351 38.69 -20.50 -5.32
C ILE A 351 37.18 -20.75 -5.52
N CYS A 352 36.55 -20.18 -6.55
CA CYS A 352 35.15 -20.46 -6.89
C CYS A 352 34.91 -21.97 -7.10
N LYS A 353 35.83 -22.67 -7.78
CA LYS A 353 35.76 -24.13 -7.96
C LYS A 353 35.88 -24.90 -6.64
N GLU A 354 36.75 -24.46 -5.74
CA GLU A 354 36.89 -25.05 -4.39
C GLU A 354 35.63 -24.82 -3.55
N LEU A 355 35.02 -23.65 -3.68
CA LEU A 355 33.72 -23.28 -3.09
C LEU A 355 32.52 -23.95 -3.79
N LYS A 356 32.77 -24.72 -4.86
CA LYS A 356 31.75 -25.43 -5.67
C LYS A 356 30.70 -24.51 -6.28
N MET A 357 31.08 -23.30 -6.63
CA MET A 357 30.21 -22.35 -7.33
C MET A 357 30.13 -22.68 -8.82
N GLU A 358 28.96 -22.47 -9.40
CA GLU A 358 28.82 -22.41 -10.85
C GLU A 358 29.32 -21.06 -11.36
N ILE A 359 30.29 -21.08 -12.27
CA ILE A 359 30.87 -19.89 -12.89
C ILE A 359 30.92 -20.09 -14.41
N ASP A 360 30.84 -19.00 -15.16
CA ASP A 360 31.02 -19.01 -16.61
C ASP A 360 32.22 -18.17 -17.07
N ASP A 361 32.63 -18.36 -18.33
CA ASP A 361 33.83 -17.71 -18.89
C ASP A 361 33.64 -16.20 -19.12
N THR A 362 32.40 -15.69 -19.09
CA THR A 362 32.10 -14.25 -19.23
C THR A 362 32.26 -13.49 -17.91
N MET A 363 32.32 -14.18 -16.78
CA MET A 363 32.49 -13.58 -15.45
C MET A 363 33.93 -13.12 -15.22
N GLY A 364 34.19 -11.82 -15.37
CA GLY A 364 35.48 -11.24 -14.98
C GLY A 364 35.70 -11.17 -13.46
N LYS A 365 36.92 -10.84 -13.03
CA LYS A 365 37.34 -10.73 -11.61
C LYS A 365 36.30 -10.11 -10.66
N GLY A 366 35.74 -8.95 -11.03
CA GLY A 366 34.76 -8.25 -10.18
C GLY A 366 33.45 -9.01 -10.01
N LYS A 367 32.98 -9.67 -11.08
CA LYS A 367 31.75 -10.47 -11.04
C LYS A 367 31.94 -11.73 -10.19
N LEU A 368 33.11 -12.37 -10.27
CA LEU A 368 33.42 -13.51 -9.41
C LEU A 368 33.40 -13.14 -7.92
N ILE A 369 33.96 -11.99 -7.55
CA ILE A 369 33.93 -11.49 -6.16
C ILE A 369 32.48 -11.21 -5.72
N ASP A 370 31.68 -10.57 -6.58
CA ASP A 370 30.27 -10.28 -6.36
C ASP A 370 29.45 -11.58 -6.12
N GLU A 371 29.65 -12.61 -6.95
CA GLU A 371 28.99 -13.91 -6.80
C GLU A 371 29.40 -14.61 -5.49
N ILE A 372 30.69 -14.59 -5.12
CA ILE A 372 31.15 -15.20 -3.85
C ILE A 372 30.50 -14.48 -2.66
N PHE A 373 30.41 -13.15 -2.72
CA PHE A 373 29.74 -12.38 -1.68
C PHE A 373 28.24 -12.69 -1.60
N GLY A 374 27.54 -12.70 -2.74
CA GLY A 374 26.11 -13.00 -2.79
C GLY A 374 25.78 -14.36 -2.18
N GLU A 375 26.51 -15.41 -2.58
CA GLU A 375 26.26 -16.78 -2.14
C GLU A 375 26.59 -17.00 -0.65
N PHE A 376 27.74 -16.51 -0.18
CA PHE A 376 28.27 -16.89 1.15
C PHE A 376 28.12 -15.80 2.23
N CYS A 377 27.85 -14.55 1.85
CA CYS A 377 27.89 -13.43 2.77
C CYS A 377 26.52 -12.75 2.95
N GLU A 378 25.85 -12.37 1.86
CA GLU A 378 24.69 -11.46 1.87
C GLU A 378 23.57 -11.93 2.82
N GLY A 379 23.18 -13.21 2.77
CA GLY A 379 22.11 -13.77 3.62
C GLY A 379 22.47 -13.94 5.10
N THR A 380 23.70 -13.63 5.50
CA THR A 380 24.21 -13.87 6.87
C THR A 380 24.38 -12.62 7.72
N PHE A 381 24.17 -11.44 7.11
CA PHE A 381 24.15 -10.14 7.77
C PHE A 381 22.71 -9.62 7.83
#